data_AF-A0A165MBH2-F1
#
_entry.id   AF-A0A165MBH2-F1
#
_cell.length_a   1.000
_cell.length_b   1.000
_cell.length_c   1.000
_cell.angle_alpha   90.00
_cell.angle_beta   90.00
_cell.angle_gamma   90.00
#
_symmetry.space_group_name_H-M   'P 1'
#
loop_
_entity.id
_entity.type
_entity.pdbx_description
1 polymer ?
#
loop_
_entity_poly.entity_id
_entity_poly.type
_entity_poly.pdbx_seq_one_letter_code
_entity_poly.pdbx_strand_id
1 'polypeptide(L)'
;MDEIRDDTIGGFNAFIEEQKKGQGKATLTLVQFDTADPYEVIHSFRLIGDVPALTPETYVPRGGTPLLDALGRGINDIDRCVLALPEAERPGNIMVAVITDGEENSSREFRKEQIEKMIKAKTAGGWTFIFLSADLNAVHDAVRLGFHQESSIPFDKSPEGVSCCMQMLSEKVSGMRSEPKADMNERIREARKRL
;
A
#
# COMPACT_ATOMS: atom_id res chain seq x y z
N MET A 1 -16.04 1.48 -16.75
CA MET A 1 -15.97 1.22 -15.31
C MET A 1 -15.70 -0.26 -15.06
N ASP A 2 -16.37 -1.17 -15.79
CA ASP A 2 -16.09 -2.62 -15.71
C ASP A 2 -14.70 -3.00 -16.26
N GLU A 3 -14.21 -2.38 -17.33
CA GLU A 3 -12.88 -2.71 -17.89
C GLU A 3 -11.72 -2.46 -16.92
N ILE A 4 -11.62 -1.26 -16.34
CA ILE A 4 -10.59 -0.94 -15.33
C ILE A 4 -10.72 -1.85 -14.09
N ARG A 5 -11.95 -2.21 -13.71
CA ARG A 5 -12.19 -3.15 -12.62
C ARG A 5 -11.58 -4.51 -12.93
N ASP A 6 -11.89 -5.06 -14.09
CA ASP A 6 -11.47 -6.39 -14.50
C ASP A 6 -9.95 -6.44 -14.72
N ASP A 7 -9.35 -5.37 -15.25
CA ASP A 7 -7.90 -5.20 -15.36
C ASP A 7 -7.22 -5.12 -13.99
N THR A 8 -7.82 -4.40 -13.04
CA THR A 8 -7.31 -4.33 -11.65
C THR A 8 -7.36 -5.70 -10.98
N ILE A 9 -8.45 -6.44 -11.17
CA ILE A 9 -8.60 -7.81 -10.66
C ILE A 9 -7.53 -8.73 -11.27
N GLY A 10 -7.37 -8.70 -12.59
CA GLY A 10 -6.38 -9.51 -13.30
C GLY A 10 -4.95 -9.20 -12.86
N GLY A 11 -4.62 -7.91 -12.78
CA GLY A 11 -3.30 -7.44 -12.35
C GLY A 11 -2.99 -7.78 -10.89
N PHE A 12 -3.96 -7.61 -9.98
CA PHE A 12 -3.81 -8.02 -8.58
C PHE A 12 -3.60 -9.53 -8.46
N ASN A 13 -4.38 -10.33 -9.18
CA ASN A 13 -4.27 -11.79 -9.14
C ASN A 13 -2.90 -12.26 -9.68
N ALA A 14 -2.42 -11.66 -10.77
CA ALA A 14 -1.07 -11.91 -11.27
C ALA A 14 0.01 -11.54 -10.25
N PHE A 15 -0.13 -10.39 -9.58
CA PHE A 15 0.75 -9.98 -8.49
C PHE A 15 0.77 -11.02 -7.37
N ILE A 16 -0.39 -11.47 -6.88
CA ILE A 16 -0.48 -12.48 -5.81
C ILE A 16 0.18 -13.79 -6.22
N GLU A 17 -0.07 -14.30 -7.43
CA GLU A 17 0.53 -15.53 -7.90
C GLU A 17 2.05 -15.44 -8.01
N GLU A 18 2.60 -14.29 -8.40
CA GLU A 18 4.05 -14.08 -8.39
C GLU A 18 4.60 -14.02 -6.96
N GLN A 19 3.92 -13.30 -6.07
CA GLN A 19 4.34 -13.21 -4.68
C GLN A 19 4.26 -14.56 -3.93
N LYS A 20 3.37 -15.47 -4.31
CA LYS A 20 3.32 -16.83 -3.75
C LYS A 20 4.58 -17.65 -4.05
N LYS A 21 5.28 -17.37 -5.16
CA LYS A 21 6.53 -18.06 -5.54
C LYS A 21 7.75 -17.53 -4.79
N GLY A 22 7.68 -16.31 -4.26
CA GLY A 22 8.78 -15.68 -3.53
C GLY A 22 9.14 -16.41 -2.24
N GLN A 23 10.41 -16.39 -1.87
CA GLN A 23 10.90 -16.98 -0.62
C GLN A 23 10.49 -16.15 0.61
N GLY A 24 10.60 -16.76 1.80
CA GLY A 24 10.31 -16.11 3.08
C GLY A 24 8.83 -16.00 3.43
N LYS A 25 8.56 -15.61 4.68
CA LYS A 25 7.19 -15.37 5.18
C LYS A 25 6.76 -13.95 4.80
N ALA A 26 5.64 -13.82 4.12
CA ALA A 26 5.00 -12.55 3.82
C ALA A 26 3.51 -12.61 4.15
N THR A 27 2.98 -11.48 4.63
CA THR A 27 1.55 -11.28 4.90
C THR A 27 1.03 -10.11 4.10
N LEU A 28 -0.23 -10.17 3.71
CA LEU A 28 -0.95 -9.11 3.01
C LEU A 28 -2.13 -8.63 3.86
N THR A 29 -2.24 -7.30 3.97
CA THR A 29 -3.49 -6.64 4.30
C THR A 29 -4.01 -5.99 3.03
N LEU A 30 -5.24 -6.32 2.64
CA LEU A 30 -5.92 -5.73 1.49
C LEU A 30 -7.07 -4.87 2.01
N VAL A 31 -7.04 -3.59 1.66
CA VAL A 31 -8.05 -2.60 2.01
C VAL A 31 -8.63 -2.02 0.73
N GLN A 32 -9.94 -1.97 0.65
CA GLN A 32 -10.67 -1.15 -0.31
C GLN A 32 -11.18 0.11 0.37
N PHE A 33 -11.33 1.17 -0.40
CA PHE A 33 -11.84 2.42 0.14
C PHE A 33 -12.68 3.13 -0.92
N ASP A 34 -13.86 3.56 -0.51
CA ASP A 34 -14.77 4.36 -1.30
C ASP A 34 -15.70 5.17 -0.37
N THR A 35 -16.63 5.95 -0.92
CA THR A 35 -17.55 6.75 -0.09
C THR A 35 -18.61 5.93 0.67
N ALA A 36 -18.88 4.68 0.27
CA ALA A 36 -19.76 3.78 1.00
C ALA A 36 -19.05 3.14 2.20
N ASP A 37 -17.78 2.76 2.03
CA ASP A 37 -16.88 2.40 3.14
C ASP A 37 -15.47 2.99 2.93
N PRO A 38 -15.07 4.01 3.72
CA PRO A 38 -13.79 4.67 3.57
C PRO A 38 -12.58 3.81 4.00
N TYR A 39 -12.81 2.65 4.62
CA TYR A 39 -11.76 1.71 5.01
C TYR A 39 -12.32 0.28 5.18
N GLU A 40 -12.58 -0.39 4.06
CA GLU A 40 -13.09 -1.76 4.00
C GLU A 40 -11.92 -2.76 4.02
N VAL A 41 -11.70 -3.44 5.14
CA VAL A 41 -10.64 -4.45 5.26
C VAL A 41 -11.12 -5.79 4.69
N ILE A 42 -10.58 -6.17 3.52
CA ILE A 42 -10.90 -7.44 2.85
C ILE A 42 -10.06 -8.58 3.42
N HIS A 43 -8.77 -8.31 3.65
CA HIS A 43 -7.83 -9.23 4.27
C HIS A 43 -6.98 -8.48 5.29
N SER A 44 -6.76 -9.07 6.46
CA SER A 44 -5.87 -8.52 7.48
C SER A 44 -4.77 -9.52 7.82
N PHE A 45 -3.50 -9.12 7.66
CA PHE A 45 -2.32 -9.92 8.02
C PHE A 45 -2.33 -11.36 7.48
N ARG A 46 -2.97 -11.60 6.34
CA ARG A 46 -3.14 -12.95 5.79
C ARG A 46 -1.85 -13.41 5.15
N LEU A 47 -1.43 -14.65 5.40
CA LEU A 47 -0.27 -15.24 4.73
C LEU A 47 -0.46 -15.17 3.22
N ILE A 48 0.56 -14.73 2.48
CA ILE A 48 0.46 -14.52 1.03
C ILE A 48 0.04 -15.80 0.27
N GLY A 49 0.45 -16.97 0.77
CA GLY A 49 0.06 -18.28 0.25
C GLY A 49 -1.44 -18.56 0.33
N ASP A 50 -2.12 -17.96 1.33
CA ASP A 50 -3.53 -18.20 1.62
C ASP A 50 -4.44 -17.09 1.07
N VAL A 51 -3.89 -16.05 0.44
CA VAL A 51 -4.68 -14.95 -0.13
C VAL A 51 -5.48 -15.48 -1.34
N PRO A 52 -6.83 -15.41 -1.30
CA PRO A 52 -7.65 -15.81 -2.43
C PRO A 52 -7.48 -14.84 -3.61
N ALA A 53 -7.84 -15.29 -4.80
CA ALA A 53 -7.97 -14.40 -5.94
C ALA A 53 -9.06 -13.36 -5.66
N LEU A 54 -8.83 -12.13 -6.10
CA LEU A 54 -9.82 -11.08 -6.16
C LEU A 54 -10.83 -11.40 -7.27
N THR A 55 -12.09 -11.06 -7.04
CA THR A 55 -13.22 -11.36 -7.94
C THR A 55 -14.15 -10.15 -8.04
N PRO A 56 -15.03 -10.08 -9.05
CA PRO A 56 -16.01 -8.98 -9.15
C PRO A 56 -16.95 -8.88 -7.94
N GLU A 57 -17.15 -9.96 -7.18
CA GLU A 57 -17.95 -9.94 -5.94
C GLU A 57 -17.16 -9.39 -4.75
N THR A 58 -15.83 -9.51 -4.78
CA THR A 58 -14.94 -9.07 -3.70
C THR A 58 -14.25 -7.75 -4.00
N TYR A 59 -14.35 -7.22 -5.23
CA TYR A 59 -13.83 -5.90 -5.63
C TYR A 59 -14.89 -5.13 -6.42
N VAL A 60 -15.50 -4.17 -5.74
CA VAL A 60 -16.61 -3.37 -6.28
C VAL A 60 -16.25 -1.89 -6.18
N PRO A 61 -15.67 -1.28 -7.23
CA PRO A 61 -15.34 0.14 -7.22
C PRO A 61 -16.64 0.96 -7.18
N ARG A 62 -16.74 1.89 -6.23
CA ARG A 62 -17.93 2.72 -5.98
C ARG A 62 -17.49 4.14 -5.62
N GLY A 63 -18.40 5.10 -5.76
CA GLY A 63 -18.29 6.36 -5.02
C GLY A 63 -17.09 7.24 -5.35
N GLY A 64 -16.61 7.95 -4.32
CA GLY A 64 -15.44 8.84 -4.37
C GLY A 64 -14.21 8.26 -3.67
N THR A 65 -13.20 9.11 -3.44
CA THR A 65 -11.85 8.71 -3.04
C THR A 65 -11.49 9.30 -1.68
N PRO A 66 -11.83 8.65 -0.55
CA PRO A 66 -11.41 9.05 0.79
C PRO A 66 -9.99 8.55 1.11
N LEU A 67 -9.01 8.97 0.30
CA LEU A 67 -7.61 8.57 0.36
C LEU A 67 -6.95 8.91 1.71
N LEU A 68 -7.18 10.10 2.28
CA LEU A 68 -6.59 10.48 3.56
C LEU A 68 -7.13 9.60 4.69
N ASP A 69 -8.42 9.30 4.69
CA ASP A 69 -9.03 8.42 5.69
C ASP A 69 -8.51 6.99 5.57
N ALA A 70 -8.39 6.48 4.34
CA ALA A 70 -7.82 5.17 4.07
C ALA A 70 -6.36 5.06 4.53
N LEU A 71 -5.53 6.07 4.25
CA LEU A 71 -4.14 6.14 4.69
C LEU A 71 -4.01 6.24 6.21
N GLY A 72 -4.75 7.15 6.83
CA GLY A 72 -4.69 7.36 8.27
C GLY A 72 -5.10 6.12 9.06
N ARG A 73 -6.22 5.50 8.67
CA ARG A 73 -6.68 4.24 9.26
C ARG A 73 -5.71 3.09 8.98
N GLY A 74 -5.25 2.94 7.74
CA GLY A 74 -4.32 1.89 7.34
C GLY A 74 -3.01 1.92 8.11
N ILE A 75 -2.40 3.10 8.25
CA ILE A 75 -1.17 3.25 9.04
C ILE A 75 -1.40 2.87 10.50
N ASN A 76 -2.48 3.35 11.12
CA ASN A 76 -2.80 3.05 12.52
C ASN A 76 -3.10 1.55 12.73
N ASP A 77 -3.80 0.93 11.80
CA ASP A 77 -4.18 -0.47 11.87
C ASP A 77 -2.97 -1.40 11.76
N ILE A 78 -2.11 -1.16 10.76
CA ILE A 78 -0.86 -1.91 10.59
C ILE A 78 0.03 -1.74 11.83
N ASP A 79 0.16 -0.52 12.36
CA ASP A 79 0.93 -0.25 13.58
C ASP A 79 0.42 -1.09 14.76
N ARG A 80 -0.89 -1.07 14.99
CA ARG A 80 -1.54 -1.80 16.07
C ARG A 80 -1.31 -3.30 15.93
N CYS A 81 -1.46 -3.85 14.72
CA CYS A 81 -1.22 -5.26 14.44
C CYS A 81 0.25 -5.64 14.69
N VAL A 82 1.21 -4.85 14.18
CA VAL A 82 2.65 -5.12 14.38
C VAL A 82 3.05 -5.04 15.86
N LEU A 83 2.50 -4.06 16.60
CA LEU A 83 2.80 -3.91 18.02
C LEU A 83 2.23 -5.07 18.87
N ALA A 84 1.11 -5.64 18.45
CA ALA A 84 0.49 -6.80 19.10
C ALA A 84 1.24 -8.12 18.85
N LEU A 85 2.10 -8.19 17.83
CA LEU A 85 2.91 -9.38 17.55
C LEU A 85 4.08 -9.52 18.55
N PRO A 86 4.43 -10.77 18.94
CA PRO A 86 5.70 -11.05 19.60
C PRO A 86 6.88 -10.49 18.80
N GLU A 87 7.92 -10.00 19.48
CA GLU A 87 9.06 -9.36 18.81
C GLU A 87 9.70 -10.24 17.73
N ALA A 88 9.82 -11.55 17.98
CA ALA A 88 10.36 -12.53 17.04
C ALA A 88 9.49 -12.71 15.77
N GLU A 89 8.21 -12.35 15.83
CA GLU A 89 7.25 -12.47 14.73
C GLU A 89 7.00 -11.16 14.00
N ARG A 90 7.52 -10.03 14.49
CA ARG A 90 7.38 -8.74 13.83
C ARG A 90 8.02 -8.77 12.43
N PRO A 91 7.36 -8.20 11.41
CA PRO A 91 7.93 -8.17 10.07
C PRO A 91 9.20 -7.32 10.05
N GLY A 92 10.22 -7.79 9.33
CA GLY A 92 11.46 -7.03 9.16
C GLY A 92 11.30 -5.83 8.23
N ASN A 93 10.36 -5.93 7.28
CA ASN A 93 10.04 -4.90 6.30
C ASN A 93 8.53 -4.69 6.26
N ILE A 94 8.09 -3.43 6.16
CA ILE A 94 6.68 -3.05 6.00
C ILE A 94 6.59 -2.14 4.77
N MET A 95 5.73 -2.51 3.83
CA MET A 95 5.43 -1.72 2.64
C MET A 95 3.94 -1.41 2.60
N VAL A 96 3.60 -0.15 2.34
CA VAL A 96 2.26 0.31 2.05
C VAL A 96 2.23 0.76 0.60
N ALA A 97 1.45 0.08 -0.23
CA ALA A 97 1.20 0.45 -1.61
C ALA A 97 -0.22 1.00 -1.75
N VAL A 98 -0.36 2.19 -2.33
CA VAL A 98 -1.64 2.80 -2.67
C VAL A 98 -1.81 2.75 -4.17
N ILE A 99 -2.94 2.25 -4.64
CA ILE A 99 -3.33 2.24 -6.05
C ILE A 99 -4.67 2.98 -6.15
N THR A 100 -4.72 4.04 -6.96
CA THR A 100 -5.95 4.83 -7.17
C THR A 100 -5.95 5.44 -8.56
N ASP A 101 -7.12 5.58 -9.17
CA ASP A 101 -7.27 6.24 -10.47
C ASP A 101 -7.90 7.65 -10.35
N GLY A 102 -8.06 8.15 -9.12
CA GLY A 102 -8.66 9.45 -8.82
C GLY A 102 -8.01 10.19 -7.64
N GLU A 103 -8.29 11.49 -7.58
CA GLU A 103 -7.82 12.42 -6.56
C GLU A 103 -8.61 12.33 -5.25
N GLU A 104 -7.98 12.66 -4.13
CA GLU A 104 -8.66 12.83 -2.83
C GLU A 104 -9.83 13.83 -2.93
N ASN A 105 -11.03 13.40 -2.53
CA ASN A 105 -12.24 14.24 -2.61
C ASN A 105 -13.30 13.95 -1.54
N SER A 106 -13.08 13.01 -0.62
CA SER A 106 -14.14 12.45 0.22
C SER A 106 -13.77 12.20 1.68
N SER A 107 -12.50 12.40 2.08
CA SER A 107 -12.02 12.18 3.45
C SER A 107 -12.62 13.16 4.46
N ARG A 108 -12.85 12.69 5.69
CA ARG A 108 -13.48 13.45 6.78
C ARG A 108 -12.79 13.32 8.13
N GLU A 109 -11.95 12.30 8.32
CA GLU A 109 -11.30 11.99 9.60
C GLU A 109 -9.87 12.55 9.66
N PHE A 110 -9.12 12.45 8.55
CA PHE A 110 -7.74 12.89 8.48
C PHE A 110 -7.54 14.07 7.53
N ARG A 111 -6.66 15.00 7.94
CA ARG A 111 -6.19 16.12 7.12
C ARG A 111 -4.85 15.81 6.46
N LYS A 112 -4.54 16.51 5.37
CA LYS A 112 -3.29 16.31 4.59
C LYS A 112 -2.05 16.41 5.48
N GLU A 113 -2.00 17.40 6.38
CA GLU A 113 -0.85 17.62 7.26
C GLU A 113 -0.68 16.52 8.31
N GLN A 114 -1.77 15.85 8.70
CA GLN A 114 -1.72 14.71 9.60
C GLN A 114 -1.12 13.50 8.88
N ILE A 115 -1.60 13.22 7.67
CA ILE A 115 -1.09 12.12 6.84
C ILE A 115 0.38 12.32 6.49
N GLU A 116 0.77 13.55 6.12
CA GLU A 116 2.17 13.88 5.85
C GLU A 116 3.10 13.56 7.03
N LYS A 117 2.69 13.95 8.25
CA LYS A 117 3.44 13.63 9.47
C LYS A 117 3.51 12.13 9.73
N MET A 118 2.40 11.42 9.51
CA MET A 118 2.33 9.97 9.72
C MET A 118 3.26 9.23 8.74
N ILE A 119 3.19 9.54 7.45
CA ILE A 119 4.06 8.93 6.44
C ILE A 119 5.53 9.23 6.74
N LYS A 120 5.90 10.48 6.99
CA LYS A 120 7.29 10.85 7.35
C LYS A 120 7.80 10.09 8.57
N ALA A 121 6.99 9.98 9.63
CA ALA A 121 7.37 9.26 10.83
C ALA A 121 7.56 7.76 10.58
N LYS A 122 6.68 7.15 9.77
CA LYS A 122 6.76 5.72 9.43
C LYS A 122 7.92 5.41 8.50
N THR A 123 8.18 6.27 7.52
CA THR A 123 9.35 6.18 6.64
C THR A 123 10.65 6.27 7.46
N ALA A 124 10.74 7.20 8.43
CA ALA A 124 11.87 7.25 9.36
C ALA A 124 12.01 5.99 10.22
N GLY A 125 10.89 5.32 10.52
CA GLY A 125 10.82 4.00 11.15
C GLY A 125 11.04 2.81 10.20
N GLY A 126 11.47 3.06 8.96
CA GLY A 126 11.84 2.01 8.00
C GLY A 126 10.69 1.44 7.16
N TRP A 127 9.48 2.01 7.25
CA TRP A 127 8.38 1.65 6.35
C TRP A 127 8.65 2.21 4.96
N THR A 128 8.14 1.51 3.95
CA THR A 128 8.19 1.96 2.55
C THR A 128 6.79 2.30 2.09
N PHE A 129 6.65 3.45 1.43
CA PHE A 129 5.39 3.90 0.86
C PHE A 129 5.53 4.03 -0.65
N ILE A 130 4.59 3.42 -1.38
CA ILE A 130 4.51 3.49 -2.84
C ILE A 130 3.12 4.01 -3.20
N PHE A 131 3.07 5.00 -4.08
CA PHE A 131 1.84 5.55 -4.62
C PHE A 131 1.82 5.32 -6.12
N LEU A 132 0.81 4.62 -6.59
CA LEU A 132 0.59 4.31 -7.99
C LEU A 132 -0.73 4.94 -8.40
N SER A 133 -0.71 5.84 -9.39
CA SER A 133 -1.96 6.44 -9.84
C SER A 133 -2.01 6.72 -11.33
N ALA A 134 -3.21 6.57 -11.89
CA ALA A 134 -3.48 6.98 -13.25
C ALA A 134 -3.96 8.43 -13.39
N ASP A 135 -3.97 9.17 -12.29
CA ASP A 135 -4.25 10.60 -12.26
C ASP A 135 -2.98 11.37 -11.85
N LEU A 136 -2.52 12.29 -12.72
CA LEU A 136 -1.28 13.05 -12.49
C LEU A 136 -1.39 14.03 -11.32
N ASN A 137 -2.59 14.58 -11.06
CA ASN A 137 -2.78 15.46 -9.90
C ASN A 137 -2.71 14.64 -8.61
N ALA A 138 -3.26 13.43 -8.60
CA ALA A 138 -3.12 12.52 -7.47
C ALA A 138 -1.65 12.18 -7.18
N VAL A 139 -0.84 11.93 -8.23
CA VAL A 139 0.63 11.74 -8.08
C VAL A 139 1.30 12.98 -7.48
N HIS A 140 0.98 14.18 -7.96
CA HIS A 140 1.54 15.42 -7.41
C HIS A 140 1.13 15.64 -5.95
N ASP A 141 -0.11 15.33 -5.61
CA ASP A 141 -0.62 15.43 -4.24
C ASP A 141 0.03 14.38 -3.32
N ALA A 142 0.33 13.18 -3.81
CA ALA A 142 1.05 12.16 -3.04
C ALA A 142 2.42 12.67 -2.55
N VAL A 143 3.17 13.39 -3.38
CA VAL A 143 4.44 14.01 -2.95
C VAL A 143 4.22 15.00 -1.81
N ARG A 144 3.13 15.76 -1.83
CA ARG A 144 2.74 16.68 -0.74
C ARG A 144 2.29 15.95 0.53
N LEU A 145 1.76 14.74 0.38
CA LEU A 145 1.46 13.83 1.49
C LEU A 145 2.71 13.12 2.05
N GLY A 146 3.91 13.40 1.52
CA GLY A 146 5.16 12.88 2.06
C GLY A 146 5.62 11.56 1.43
N PHE A 147 4.97 11.10 0.36
CA PHE A 147 5.54 10.04 -0.47
C PHE A 147 6.81 10.56 -1.17
N HIS A 148 7.82 9.69 -1.31
CA HIS A 148 8.99 10.04 -2.11
C HIS A 148 8.59 10.16 -3.58
N GLN A 149 9.14 11.15 -4.28
CA GLN A 149 8.85 11.39 -5.70
C GLN A 149 9.15 10.15 -6.55
N GLU A 150 10.26 9.46 -6.29
CA GLU A 150 10.64 8.21 -6.97
C GLU A 150 9.71 7.03 -6.67
N SER A 151 8.87 7.14 -5.64
CA SER A 151 7.87 6.15 -5.25
C SER A 151 6.44 6.62 -5.54
N SER A 152 6.29 7.71 -6.31
CA SER A 152 5.00 8.26 -6.77
C SER A 152 4.93 8.11 -8.29
N ILE A 153 4.33 7.01 -8.75
CA ILE A 153 4.48 6.51 -10.11
C ILE A 153 3.16 6.71 -10.87
N PRO A 154 3.16 7.53 -11.95
CA PRO A 154 2.01 7.60 -12.85
C PRO A 154 1.91 6.35 -13.72
N PHE A 155 0.70 5.89 -14.01
CA PHE A 155 0.46 4.82 -14.98
C PHE A 155 -0.71 5.18 -15.92
N ASP A 156 -0.80 4.51 -17.07
CA ASP A 156 -1.90 4.71 -18.02
C ASP A 156 -3.13 3.88 -17.62
N LYS A 157 -4.35 4.40 -17.78
CA LYS A 157 -5.59 3.66 -17.47
C LYS A 157 -5.85 2.49 -18.43
N SER A 158 -5.05 2.34 -19.48
CA SER A 158 -5.09 1.21 -20.40
C SER A 158 -4.78 -0.12 -19.69
N PRO A 159 -5.27 -1.25 -20.24
CA PRO A 159 -4.91 -2.58 -19.74
C PRO A 159 -3.39 -2.79 -19.64
N GLU A 160 -2.63 -2.29 -20.62
CA GLU A 160 -1.17 -2.37 -20.63
C GLU A 160 -0.54 -1.54 -19.50
N GLY A 161 -1.09 -0.34 -19.23
CA GLY A 161 -0.63 0.53 -18.16
C GLY A 161 -0.89 -0.06 -16.77
N VAL A 162 -2.09 -0.62 -16.55
CA VAL A 162 -2.45 -1.33 -15.30
C VAL A 162 -1.55 -2.56 -15.10
N SER A 163 -1.34 -3.35 -16.15
CA SER A 163 -0.47 -4.53 -16.11
C SER A 163 0.98 -4.16 -15.76
N CYS A 164 1.53 -3.14 -16.42
CA CYS A 164 2.87 -2.62 -16.14
C CYS A 164 3.01 -2.13 -14.69
N CYS A 165 2.01 -1.39 -14.20
CA CYS A 165 1.93 -0.90 -12.83
C CYS A 165 2.00 -2.04 -11.80
N MET A 166 1.20 -3.10 -12.00
CA MET A 166 1.19 -4.27 -11.13
C MET A 166 2.50 -5.07 -11.21
N GLN A 167 3.11 -5.17 -12.39
CA GLN A 167 4.41 -5.80 -12.55
C GLN A 167 5.50 -5.04 -11.78
N MET A 168 5.57 -3.71 -11.92
CA MET A 168 6.53 -2.87 -11.18
C MET A 168 6.36 -3.02 -9.67
N LEU A 169 5.12 -3.05 -9.19
CA LEU A 169 4.83 -3.30 -7.77
C LEU A 169 5.34 -4.69 -7.34
N SER A 170 5.09 -5.72 -8.16
CA SER A 170 5.56 -7.09 -7.90
C SER A 170 7.09 -7.16 -7.80
N GLU A 171 7.81 -6.55 -8.74
CA GLU A 171 9.28 -6.49 -8.74
C GLU A 171 9.81 -5.79 -7.48
N LYS A 172 9.19 -4.66 -7.10
CA LYS A 172 9.59 -3.91 -5.91
C LYS A 172 9.35 -4.69 -4.62
N VAL A 173 8.21 -5.36 -4.49
CA VAL A 173 7.89 -6.22 -3.33
C VAL A 173 8.84 -7.41 -3.28
N SER A 174 9.09 -8.08 -4.40
CA SER A 174 10.02 -9.20 -4.50
C SER A 174 11.44 -8.80 -4.10
N GLY A 175 11.92 -7.64 -4.56
CA GLY A 175 13.20 -7.06 -4.15
C GLY A 175 13.28 -6.89 -2.63
N MET A 176 12.30 -6.21 -2.03
CA MET A 176 12.25 -5.98 -0.58
C MET A 176 12.16 -7.28 0.24
N ARG A 177 11.50 -8.32 -0.29
CA ARG A 177 11.43 -9.63 0.36
C ARG A 177 12.74 -10.40 0.31
N SER A 178 13.57 -10.13 -0.69
CA SER A 178 14.89 -10.73 -0.84
C SER A 178 15.98 -10.00 -0.04
N GLU A 179 15.74 -8.75 0.35
CA GLU A 179 16.66 -7.99 1.18
C GLU A 179 16.75 -8.60 2.60
N PRO A 180 17.96 -8.66 3.19
CA PRO A 180 18.13 -9.06 4.58
C PRO A 180 17.25 -8.20 5.49
N LYS A 181 16.70 -8.80 6.56
CA LYS A 181 15.95 -8.03 7.58
C LYS A 181 16.81 -6.85 8.02
N ALA A 182 16.37 -5.63 7.74
CA ALA A 182 17.00 -4.47 8.31
C ALA A 182 16.81 -4.54 9.83
N ASP A 183 17.89 -4.46 10.60
CA ASP A 183 17.77 -4.42 12.05
C ASP A 183 17.04 -3.13 12.44
N MET A 184 15.78 -3.29 12.83
CA MET A 184 14.91 -2.19 13.25
C MET A 184 15.54 -1.40 14.42
N ASN A 185 16.25 -2.08 15.33
CA ASN A 185 16.95 -1.42 16.43
C ASN A 185 18.15 -0.60 15.93
N GLU A 186 18.85 -1.09 14.91
CA GLU A 186 19.93 -0.35 14.26
C GLU A 186 19.39 0.88 13.52
N ARG A 187 18.29 0.74 12.77
CA ARG A 187 17.62 1.86 12.08
C ARG A 187 17.10 2.92 13.04
N ILE A 188 16.47 2.52 14.14
CA ILE A 188 16.01 3.46 15.18
C ILE A 188 17.21 4.17 15.83
N ARG A 189 18.32 3.46 16.06
CA ARG A 189 19.55 4.03 16.61
C ARG A 189 20.19 5.03 15.66
N GLU A 190 20.18 4.78 14.36
CA GLU A 190 20.68 5.70 13.34
C GLU A 190 19.77 6.92 13.15
N ALA A 191 18.45 6.73 13.12
CA ALA A 191 17.49 7.83 13.02
C ALA A 191 17.61 8.80 14.21
N ARG A 192 17.83 8.28 15.43
CA ARG A 192 18.06 9.11 16.62
C ARG A 192 19.40 9.85 16.62
N LYS A 193 20.39 9.43 15.82
CA LYS A 193 21.67 10.15 15.66
C LYS A 193 21.58 11.33 14.68
N ARG A 194 20.52 11.40 13.87
CA ARG A 194 20.30 12.43 12.85
C ARG A 194 19.34 13.55 13.31
N LEU A 195 18.90 13.51 14.57
CA LEU A 195 18.15 14.55 15.27
C LEU A 195 19.07 15.25 16.28
#